data_AF-A0AA47NBH3-F1
#
_entry.id   AF-A0AA47NBH3-F1
#
_cell.length_a   1.000
_cell.length_b   1.000
_cell.length_c   1.000
_cell.angle_alpha   90.00
_cell.angle_beta   90.00
_cell.angle_gamma   90.00
#
_symmetry.space_group_name_H-M   'P 1'
#
loop_
_entity.id
_entity.type
_entity.pdbx_description
1 polymer ?
#
loop_
_entity_poly.entity_id
_entity_poly.type
_entity_poly.pdbx_seq_one_letter_code
_entity_poly.pdbx_strand_id
1 'polypeptide(L)'
;MIIISTKPKSRQYTVADGVRSKRYKAVRGDLPDTDVLKVAEAYKDFDAEIASLITTMAITCDVPLVDSAFGPVQEGSPISYQYPTAISRVIVCHPDVPPPPPLPLEGYRLDPSTCNFVCTHEQQLQLMSLAITLDMARKIEIATRDQSNSVEWHKVRKPRLTSSRFREVCHVRGHSSSQNLADRIWKGGVQTALMKKGLALEPVAIQEYSRMKNVNYWPWLCHTPRYGVVFDPNESPPFGLIEVKCPNSKSYVDCKYLKMQSGTLKLKPSHSYYWQVQGQLLLTGMQWCDFIVFAEDDILVQRIYRDAAVAGVIREKGDYFFFHFYLGKK
;
A
#
# COMPACT_ATOMS: atom_id res chain seq x y z
N MET A 1 21.79 -9.80 20.48
CA MET A 1 22.40 -10.79 19.57
C MET A 1 23.91 -10.55 19.58
N ILE A 2 24.75 -11.54 19.88
CA ILE A 2 26.21 -11.38 19.91
C ILE A 2 26.77 -11.70 18.52
N ILE A 3 27.41 -10.73 17.87
CA ILE A 3 28.13 -10.93 16.61
C ILE A 3 29.56 -11.32 16.96
N ILE A 4 29.93 -12.57 16.70
CA ILE A 4 31.28 -13.09 16.94
C ILE A 4 32.12 -12.84 15.69
N SER A 5 33.11 -11.95 15.78
CA SER A 5 34.10 -11.75 14.72
C SER A 5 35.24 -12.76 14.89
N THR A 6 35.28 -13.79 14.05
CA THR A 6 36.40 -14.74 14.05
C THR A 6 37.51 -14.26 13.11
N LYS A 7 38.78 -14.36 13.53
CA LYS A 7 39.94 -14.14 12.65
C LYS A 7 39.83 -15.01 11.39
N PRO A 8 40.21 -14.49 10.20
CA PRO A 8 40.20 -15.29 8.98
C PRO A 8 41.17 -16.47 9.15
N LYS A 9 40.65 -17.70 9.12
CA LYS A 9 41.47 -18.92 9.13
C LYS A 9 41.85 -19.28 7.69
N SER A 10 43.10 -19.69 7.48
CA SER A 10 43.48 -20.44 6.28
C SER A 10 42.67 -21.74 6.24
N ARG A 11 42.03 -21.99 5.09
CA ARG A 11 40.99 -23.02 4.91
C ARG A 11 41.48 -24.42 5.27
N GLN A 12 40.78 -25.09 6.18
CA GLN A 12 40.56 -26.54 6.13
C GLN A 12 39.10 -26.82 6.49
N TYR A 13 38.36 -27.39 5.53
CA TYR A 13 36.97 -27.78 5.71
C TYR A 13 36.93 -29.21 6.25
N THR A 14 36.41 -29.41 7.46
CA THR A 14 35.95 -30.73 7.93
C THR A 14 34.42 -30.81 7.85
N VAL A 15 33.98 -31.93 7.29
CA VAL A 15 32.60 -32.32 7.01
C VAL A 15 31.90 -32.68 8.33
N ALA A 16 30.72 -32.12 8.59
CA ALA A 16 29.82 -32.59 9.64
C ALA A 16 28.36 -32.34 9.23
N ASP A 17 27.58 -33.43 9.26
CA ASP A 17 26.21 -33.55 8.76
C ASP A 17 25.19 -32.71 9.54
N GLY A 18 24.34 -32.00 8.79
CA GLY A 18 23.19 -31.24 9.30
C GLY A 18 22.77 -30.12 8.34
N VAL A 19 21.47 -29.77 8.35
CA VAL A 19 20.95 -28.64 7.56
C VAL A 19 21.50 -27.33 8.14
N ARG A 20 22.51 -26.76 7.50
CA ARG A 20 23.07 -25.44 7.82
C ARG A 20 22.27 -24.34 7.13
N SER A 21 21.77 -23.37 7.90
CA SER A 21 21.40 -22.06 7.35
C SER A 21 22.64 -21.46 6.66
N LYS A 22 22.50 -21.08 5.38
CA LYS A 22 23.58 -20.45 4.62
C LYS A 22 23.90 -19.02 5.09
N ARG A 23 23.09 -18.44 5.97
CA ARG A 23 23.20 -17.02 6.36
C ARG A 23 23.75 -16.80 7.77
N TYR A 24 23.45 -17.66 8.74
CA TYR A 24 23.95 -17.52 10.12
C TYR A 24 24.20 -18.89 10.77
N LYS A 25 25.27 -18.98 11.55
CA LYS A 25 25.57 -20.12 12.42
C LYS A 25 25.09 -19.75 13.81
N ALA A 26 24.04 -20.40 14.31
CA ALA A 26 23.61 -20.21 15.70
C ALA A 26 24.77 -20.60 16.62
N VAL A 27 25.13 -19.71 17.55
CA VAL A 27 26.13 -20.02 18.59
C VAL A 27 25.52 -21.12 19.45
N ARG A 28 26.14 -22.29 19.46
CA ARG A 28 25.79 -23.40 20.35
C ARG A 28 26.92 -23.52 21.36
N GLY A 29 26.58 -23.43 22.65
CA GLY A 29 27.54 -23.42 23.76
C GLY A 29 27.36 -22.19 24.63
N ASP A 30 28.24 -22.05 25.62
CA ASP A 30 28.31 -20.86 26.47
C ASP A 30 28.51 -19.60 25.63
N LEU A 31 28.04 -18.47 26.14
CA LEU A 31 28.28 -17.18 25.50
C LEU A 31 29.79 -17.01 25.29
N PRO A 32 30.23 -16.51 24.12
CA PRO A 32 31.64 -16.25 23.89
C PRO A 32 32.17 -15.33 24.99
N ASP A 33 33.42 -15.57 25.38
CA ASP A 33 34.12 -14.72 26.34
C ASP A 33 33.92 -13.24 25.96
N THR A 34 33.65 -12.40 26.96
CA THR A 34 33.52 -10.94 26.79
C THR A 34 34.71 -10.33 26.06
N ASP A 35 35.89 -10.96 26.15
CA ASP A 35 37.08 -10.57 25.39
C ASP A 35 36.91 -10.68 23.86
N VAL A 36 35.97 -11.50 23.38
CA VAL A 36 35.59 -11.60 21.96
C VAL A 36 34.87 -10.35 21.46
N LEU A 37 34.39 -9.49 22.38
CA LEU A 37 33.81 -8.18 22.07
C LEU A 37 34.84 -7.06 22.01
N LYS A 38 36.12 -7.32 22.33
CA LYS A 38 37.23 -6.35 22.21
C LYS A 38 37.70 -6.24 20.74
N VAL A 39 36.76 -5.90 19.87
CA VAL A 39 36.95 -5.76 18.42
C VAL A 39 38.13 -4.83 18.09
N ALA A 40 38.26 -3.71 18.80
CA ALA A 40 39.35 -2.76 18.59
C ALA A 40 40.73 -3.37 18.88
N GLU A 41 40.88 -4.11 19.98
CA GLU A 41 42.15 -4.76 20.33
C GLU A 41 42.47 -5.94 19.41
N ALA A 42 41.45 -6.72 19.03
CA ALA A 42 41.60 -7.89 18.18
C ALA A 42 42.02 -7.55 16.74
N TYR A 43 41.69 -6.34 16.26
CA TYR A 43 41.95 -5.86 14.91
C TYR A 43 42.94 -4.69 14.85
N LYS A 44 43.60 -4.33 15.95
CA LYS A 44 44.51 -3.17 16.06
C LYS A 44 45.64 -3.13 15.01
N ASP A 45 46.11 -4.31 14.58
CA ASP A 45 47.24 -4.47 13.65
C ASP A 45 46.79 -4.73 12.20
N PHE A 46 45.48 -4.71 11.93
CA PHE A 46 44.93 -4.94 10.60
C PHE A 46 44.66 -3.61 9.90
N ASP A 47 44.98 -3.56 8.62
CA ASP A 47 44.59 -2.44 7.76
C ASP A 47 43.06 -2.31 7.70
N ALA A 48 42.55 -1.08 7.66
CA ALA A 48 41.12 -0.77 7.61
C ALA A 48 40.42 -1.44 6.41
N GLU A 49 41.15 -1.67 5.31
CA GLU A 49 40.63 -2.34 4.11
C GLU A 49 40.40 -3.85 4.29
N ILE A 50 41.09 -4.49 5.26
CA ILE A 50 41.04 -5.95 5.50
C ILE A 50 40.33 -6.26 6.83
N ALA A 51 40.20 -5.26 7.70
CA ALA A 51 39.47 -5.36 8.96
C ALA A 51 37.99 -5.74 8.74
N SER A 52 37.45 -6.54 9.65
CA SER A 52 36.05 -6.95 9.60
C SER A 52 35.13 -5.72 9.68
N LEU A 53 34.00 -5.73 8.96
CA LEU A 53 33.03 -4.63 8.92
C LEU A 53 32.61 -4.14 10.32
N ILE A 54 32.61 -5.04 11.31
CA ILE A 54 32.29 -4.73 12.71
C ILE A 54 33.23 -3.67 13.33
N THR A 55 34.46 -3.52 12.81
CA THR A 55 35.43 -2.50 13.26
C THR A 55 35.05 -1.08 12.83
N THR A 56 34.27 -0.94 11.76
CA THR A 56 33.83 0.36 11.22
C THR A 56 32.39 0.69 11.55
N MET A 57 31.64 -0.27 12.10
CA MET A 57 30.21 -0.13 12.42
C MET A 57 29.91 0.77 13.64
N ALA A 58 30.91 1.40 14.26
CA ALA A 58 30.76 2.36 15.37
C ALA A 58 29.80 1.89 16.49
N ILE A 59 29.82 0.59 16.80
CA ILE A 59 28.98 -0.03 17.85
C ILE A 59 29.44 0.50 19.22
N THR A 60 28.73 1.48 19.78
CA THR A 60 29.00 2.02 21.13
C THR A 60 27.73 2.21 21.94
N CYS A 61 27.83 2.27 23.28
CA CYS A 61 26.67 2.52 24.14
C CYS A 61 26.02 3.90 23.92
N ASP A 62 26.72 4.81 23.23
CA ASP A 62 26.26 6.16 22.94
C ASP A 62 25.39 6.23 21.66
N VAL A 63 25.40 5.16 20.85
CA VAL A 63 24.53 5.06 19.67
C VAL A 63 23.14 4.60 20.11
N PRO A 64 22.08 5.35 19.77
CA PRO A 64 20.72 5.00 20.16
C PRO A 64 20.29 3.65 19.56
N LEU A 65 19.38 2.97 20.28
CA LEU A 65 18.75 1.75 19.79
C LEU A 65 17.54 2.11 18.92
N VAL A 66 17.41 1.38 17.81
CA VAL A 66 16.25 1.40 16.91
C VAL A 66 15.62 0.02 16.86
N ASP A 67 14.31 -0.03 16.66
CA ASP A 67 13.58 -1.28 16.62
C ASP A 67 13.85 -2.06 15.32
N SER A 68 14.12 -3.36 15.45
CA SER A 68 14.24 -4.30 14.33
C SER A 68 13.32 -5.51 14.51
N ALA A 69 13.19 -6.34 13.47
CA ALA A 69 12.45 -7.62 13.52
C ALA A 69 12.96 -8.59 14.62
N PHE A 70 14.12 -8.32 15.21
CA PHE A 70 14.72 -9.10 16.29
C PHE A 70 14.80 -8.33 17.63
N GLY A 71 14.10 -7.21 17.75
CA GLY A 71 14.11 -6.31 18.91
C GLY A 71 15.03 -5.10 18.73
N PRO A 72 15.31 -4.35 19.81
CA PRO A 72 16.14 -3.15 19.77
C PRO A 72 17.58 -3.49 19.36
N VAL A 73 18.09 -2.80 18.34
CA VAL A 73 19.47 -2.92 17.82
C VAL A 73 20.05 -1.53 17.63
N GLN A 74 21.37 -1.39 17.60
CA GLN A 74 21.98 -0.08 17.38
C GLN A 74 21.65 0.49 16.00
N GLU A 75 21.33 1.78 15.99
CA GLU A 75 21.20 2.58 14.77
C GLU A 75 22.47 2.46 13.92
N GLY A 76 22.31 2.26 12.61
CA GLY A 76 23.46 2.09 11.71
C GLY A 76 23.94 0.64 11.56
N SER A 77 23.46 -0.30 12.37
CA SER A 77 23.81 -1.72 12.20
C SER A 77 23.18 -2.32 10.93
N PRO A 78 23.80 -3.31 10.26
CA PRO A 78 23.20 -4.03 9.14
C PRO A 78 21.81 -4.59 9.43
N ILE A 79 21.54 -4.99 10.68
CA ILE A 79 20.23 -5.50 11.09
C ILE A 79 19.19 -4.38 11.11
N SER A 80 19.55 -3.19 11.62
CA SER A 80 18.66 -2.02 11.59
C SER A 80 18.22 -1.64 10.18
N TYR A 81 19.10 -1.81 9.18
CA TYR A 81 18.79 -1.55 7.77
C TYR A 81 18.10 -2.71 7.04
N GLN A 82 18.54 -3.94 7.27
CA GLN A 82 18.08 -5.10 6.50
C GLN A 82 16.79 -5.72 7.06
N TYR A 83 16.53 -5.54 8.35
CA TYR A 83 15.41 -6.16 9.05
C TYR A 83 14.71 -5.17 9.99
N PRO A 84 14.17 -4.04 9.49
CA PRO A 84 13.39 -3.13 10.31
C PRO A 84 12.17 -3.86 10.90
N THR A 85 11.68 -3.40 12.06
CA THR A 85 10.46 -3.95 12.65
C THR A 85 9.32 -3.92 11.64
N ALA A 86 8.65 -5.06 11.48
CA ALA A 86 7.44 -5.11 10.68
C ALA A 86 6.39 -4.21 11.36
N ILE A 87 6.22 -3.00 10.84
CA ILE A 87 5.18 -2.08 11.31
C ILE A 87 3.85 -2.81 11.12
N SER A 88 3.19 -3.15 12.22
CA SER A 88 1.82 -3.65 12.16
C SER A 88 1.01 -2.64 11.37
N ARG A 89 0.51 -3.07 10.20
CA ARG A 89 -0.36 -2.23 9.38
C ARG A 89 -1.75 -2.09 10.01
N VAL A 90 -2.05 -2.77 11.12
CA VAL A 90 -3.32 -2.65 11.83
C VAL A 90 -3.12 -1.71 13.02
N ILE A 91 -4.00 -0.73 13.15
CA ILE A 91 -4.04 0.21 14.28
C ILE A 91 -5.34 -0.03 15.03
N VAL A 92 -5.24 -0.34 16.32
CA VAL A 92 -6.38 -0.63 17.19
C VAL A 92 -6.37 0.37 18.34
N CYS A 93 -7.31 1.30 18.33
CA CYS A 93 -7.60 2.23 19.42
C CYS A 93 -8.74 1.71 20.32
N HIS A 94 -9.69 0.99 19.73
CA HIS A 94 -10.87 0.40 20.38
C HIS A 94 -10.82 -1.13 20.27
N PRO A 95 -10.45 -1.88 21.32
CA PRO A 95 -10.22 -3.33 21.22
C PRO A 95 -11.51 -4.16 21.05
N ASP A 96 -12.64 -3.67 21.53
CA ASP A 96 -13.90 -4.43 21.60
C ASP A 96 -14.77 -4.32 20.35
N VAL A 97 -14.24 -3.75 19.26
CA VAL A 97 -15.01 -3.53 18.03
C VAL A 97 -15.00 -4.77 17.13
N PRO A 98 -16.08 -5.00 16.36
CA PRO A 98 -16.09 -6.11 15.41
C PRO A 98 -14.99 -5.94 14.36
N PRO A 99 -14.50 -7.04 13.75
CA PRO A 99 -13.58 -6.97 12.62
C PRO A 99 -14.25 -6.24 11.45
N PRO A 100 -13.45 -5.65 10.53
CA PRO A 100 -13.99 -4.97 9.36
C PRO A 100 -14.85 -5.92 8.52
N PRO A 101 -15.99 -5.45 7.98
CA PRO A 101 -16.87 -6.28 7.17
C PRO A 101 -16.16 -6.73 5.88
N PRO A 102 -16.53 -7.89 5.32
CA PRO A 102 -16.06 -8.25 3.99
C PRO A 102 -16.53 -7.21 2.99
N LEU A 103 -15.67 -6.94 2.01
CA LEU A 103 -15.94 -5.98 0.95
C LEU A 103 -15.92 -6.68 -0.43
N PRO A 104 -16.87 -6.37 -1.34
CA PRO A 104 -18.01 -5.47 -1.14
C PRO A 104 -18.95 -5.95 -0.02
N LEU A 105 -19.69 -5.01 0.59
CA LEU A 105 -20.59 -5.31 1.71
C LEU A 105 -21.54 -6.47 1.36
N GLU A 106 -21.89 -7.29 2.35
CA GLU A 106 -22.78 -8.42 2.12
C GLU A 106 -24.15 -7.95 1.60
N GLY A 107 -24.68 -8.66 0.60
CA GLY A 107 -25.89 -8.25 -0.13
C GLY A 107 -25.69 -7.09 -1.11
N TYR A 108 -24.57 -6.37 -1.06
CA TYR A 108 -24.29 -5.30 -2.02
C TYR A 108 -23.87 -5.87 -3.38
N ARG A 109 -24.67 -5.54 -4.38
CA ARG A 109 -24.42 -5.85 -5.79
C ARG A 109 -24.73 -4.63 -6.62
N LEU A 110 -23.88 -4.38 -7.60
CA LEU A 110 -24.20 -3.43 -8.66
C LEU A 110 -25.26 -4.06 -9.55
N ASP A 111 -26.24 -3.28 -9.98
CA ASP A 111 -27.24 -3.72 -10.95
C ASP A 111 -26.57 -4.24 -12.23
N PRO A 112 -27.25 -5.08 -13.02
CA PRO A 112 -26.76 -5.45 -14.35
C PRO A 112 -26.46 -4.20 -15.18
N SER A 113 -25.46 -4.31 -16.07
CA SER A 113 -25.15 -3.21 -16.97
C SER A 113 -26.34 -2.92 -17.88
N THR A 114 -26.69 -1.65 -18.03
CA THR A 114 -27.69 -1.19 -19.00
C THR A 114 -27.07 -0.94 -20.39
N CYS A 115 -25.77 -1.23 -20.55
CA CYS A 115 -25.06 -1.06 -21.81
C CYS A 115 -25.48 -2.13 -22.82
N ASN A 116 -26.24 -1.72 -23.85
CA ASN A 116 -26.62 -2.58 -24.97
C ASN A 116 -25.42 -2.82 -25.90
N PHE A 117 -24.54 -3.75 -25.53
CA PHE A 117 -23.39 -4.15 -26.33
C PHE A 117 -23.44 -5.65 -26.64
N VAL A 118 -23.35 -6.01 -27.92
CA VAL A 118 -23.31 -7.40 -28.36
C VAL A 118 -21.85 -7.85 -28.43
N CYS A 119 -21.42 -8.62 -27.43
CA CYS A 119 -20.07 -9.19 -27.40
C CYS A 119 -19.86 -10.19 -28.54
N THR A 120 -18.65 -10.16 -29.14
CA THR A 120 -18.18 -11.30 -29.94
C THR A 120 -17.94 -12.53 -29.05
N HIS A 121 -17.84 -13.72 -29.64
CA HIS A 121 -17.55 -14.95 -28.88
C HIS A 121 -16.26 -14.81 -28.04
N GLU A 122 -15.22 -14.19 -28.62
CA GLU A 122 -13.96 -13.94 -27.91
C GLU A 122 -14.13 -12.97 -26.73
N GLN A 123 -14.86 -11.87 -26.92
CA GLN A 123 -15.14 -10.90 -25.84
C GLN A 123 -15.98 -11.53 -24.72
N GLN A 124 -16.90 -12.43 -25.06
CA GLN A 124 -17.69 -13.16 -24.08
C GLN A 124 -16.82 -14.11 -23.25
N LEU A 125 -15.90 -14.85 -23.88
CA LEU A 125 -14.92 -15.67 -23.16
C LEU A 125 -14.02 -14.83 -22.25
N GLN A 126 -13.57 -13.66 -22.73
CA GLN A 126 -12.81 -12.72 -21.91
C GLN A 126 -13.62 -12.25 -20.70
N LEU A 127 -14.89 -11.88 -20.86
CA LEU A 127 -15.75 -11.47 -19.75
C LEU A 127 -15.95 -12.60 -18.73
N MET A 128 -16.18 -13.82 -19.20
CA MET A 128 -16.29 -15.00 -18.34
C MET A 128 -14.99 -15.25 -17.55
N SER A 129 -13.81 -15.00 -18.16
CA SER A 129 -12.52 -15.13 -17.48
C SER A 129 -12.30 -14.08 -16.37
N LEU A 130 -13.03 -12.96 -16.39
CA LEU A 130 -12.96 -11.92 -15.37
C LEU A 130 -13.88 -12.18 -14.18
N ALA A 131 -14.87 -13.05 -14.36
CA ALA A 131 -15.76 -13.48 -13.30
C ALA A 131 -14.96 -14.27 -12.25
N ILE A 132 -15.07 -13.85 -10.99
CA ILE A 132 -14.38 -14.47 -9.87
C ILE A 132 -15.38 -14.78 -8.76
N THR A 133 -15.21 -15.93 -8.12
CA THR A 133 -15.98 -16.27 -6.93
C THR A 133 -15.46 -15.46 -5.73
N LEU A 134 -16.26 -15.39 -4.65
CA LEU A 134 -15.85 -14.72 -3.42
C LEU A 134 -14.55 -15.31 -2.82
N ASP A 135 -14.38 -16.63 -2.91
CA ASP A 135 -13.16 -17.31 -2.47
C ASP A 135 -11.94 -16.92 -3.31
N MET A 136 -12.09 -16.87 -4.63
CA MET A 136 -11.03 -16.39 -5.52
C MET A 136 -10.68 -14.93 -5.24
N ALA A 137 -11.68 -14.06 -5.03
CA ALA A 137 -11.46 -12.67 -4.67
C ALA A 137 -10.64 -12.53 -3.38
N ARG A 138 -10.93 -13.34 -2.35
CA ARG A 138 -10.16 -13.38 -1.10
C ARG A 138 -8.72 -13.84 -1.32
N LYS A 139 -8.50 -14.87 -2.13
CA LYS A 139 -7.15 -15.34 -2.46
C LYS A 139 -6.35 -14.28 -3.20
N ILE A 140 -6.99 -13.56 -4.13
CA ILE A 140 -6.30 -12.49 -4.86
C ILE A 140 -6.04 -11.28 -3.96
N GLU A 141 -6.97 -10.92 -3.06
CA GLU A 141 -6.74 -9.88 -2.03
C GLU A 141 -5.43 -10.16 -1.29
N ILE A 142 -5.30 -11.38 -0.74
CA ILE A 142 -4.10 -11.82 0.00
C ILE A 142 -2.85 -11.75 -0.88
N ALA A 143 -2.90 -12.32 -2.09
CA ALA A 143 -1.76 -12.37 -3.00
C ALA A 143 -1.32 -11.00 -3.55
N THR A 144 -2.19 -10.00 -3.47
CA THR A 144 -1.95 -8.65 -4.01
C THR A 144 -1.70 -7.62 -2.91
N ARG A 145 -1.46 -8.06 -1.66
CA ARG A 145 -1.21 -7.20 -0.50
C ARG A 145 0.04 -6.31 -0.61
N ASP A 146 1.01 -6.74 -1.42
CA ASP A 146 2.23 -5.98 -1.71
C ASP A 146 2.11 -5.03 -2.90
N GLN A 147 0.89 -4.87 -3.43
CA GLN A 147 0.52 -3.83 -4.40
C GLN A 147 1.42 -3.81 -5.63
N SER A 148 2.05 -2.67 -5.95
CA SER A 148 2.91 -2.49 -7.11
C SER A 148 4.13 -3.41 -7.12
N ASN A 149 4.50 -3.99 -5.97
CA ASN A 149 5.59 -4.95 -5.86
C ASN A 149 5.13 -6.38 -6.21
N SER A 150 3.81 -6.63 -6.31
CA SER A 150 3.24 -7.91 -6.70
C SER A 150 2.96 -7.93 -8.21
N VAL A 151 3.50 -8.94 -8.91
CA VAL A 151 3.26 -9.14 -10.34
C VAL A 151 1.79 -9.50 -10.58
N GLU A 152 1.22 -10.30 -9.68
CA GLU A 152 -0.18 -10.71 -9.69
C GLU A 152 -1.11 -9.50 -9.60
N TRP A 153 -0.75 -8.48 -8.81
CA TRP A 153 -1.50 -7.22 -8.72
C TRP A 153 -1.61 -6.53 -10.08
N HIS A 154 -0.52 -6.48 -10.86
CA HIS A 154 -0.54 -5.90 -12.20
C HIS A 154 -1.40 -6.73 -13.15
N LYS A 155 -1.25 -8.07 -13.12
CA LYS A 155 -2.01 -9.00 -13.98
C LYS A 155 -3.52 -8.87 -13.77
N VAL A 156 -3.98 -8.89 -12.53
CA VAL A 156 -5.43 -8.84 -12.23
C VAL A 156 -6.02 -7.46 -12.47
N ARG A 157 -5.21 -6.39 -12.45
CA ARG A 157 -5.67 -5.03 -12.73
C ARG A 157 -5.73 -4.69 -14.19
N LYS A 158 -4.82 -5.26 -14.99
CA LYS A 158 -4.68 -4.94 -16.41
C LYS A 158 -6.01 -5.04 -17.20
N PRO A 159 -6.88 -6.04 -16.98
CA PRO A 159 -8.15 -6.11 -17.70
C PRO A 159 -9.32 -5.39 -17.01
N ARG A 160 -9.09 -4.64 -15.91
CA ARG A 160 -10.13 -4.01 -15.10
C ARG A 160 -9.97 -2.48 -15.10
N LEU A 161 -11.07 -1.76 -15.24
CA LEU A 161 -11.05 -0.31 -15.01
C LEU A 161 -10.86 -0.03 -13.52
N THR A 162 -9.96 0.90 -13.20
CA THR A 162 -9.61 1.24 -11.82
C THR A 162 -10.20 2.58 -11.44
N SER A 163 -10.58 2.75 -10.16
CA SER A 163 -11.25 3.95 -9.65
C SER A 163 -10.48 5.25 -9.93
N SER A 164 -9.15 5.22 -9.92
CA SER A 164 -8.30 6.38 -10.24
C SER A 164 -8.46 6.90 -11.68
N ARG A 165 -9.03 6.10 -12.59
CA ARG A 165 -9.29 6.46 -13.99
C ARG A 165 -10.72 6.89 -14.28
N PHE A 166 -11.64 6.78 -13.31
CA PHE A 166 -13.07 7.05 -13.56
C PHE A 166 -13.35 8.48 -14.00
N ARG A 167 -12.61 9.48 -13.50
CA ARG A 167 -12.78 10.84 -14.03
C ARG A 167 -12.47 10.92 -15.52
N GLU A 168 -11.34 10.37 -15.95
CA GLU A 168 -10.93 10.39 -17.36
C GLU A 168 -11.94 9.65 -18.23
N VAL A 169 -12.35 8.45 -17.80
CA VAL A 169 -13.35 7.61 -18.49
C VAL A 169 -14.71 8.30 -18.60
N CYS A 170 -15.19 8.96 -17.55
CA CYS A 170 -16.51 9.61 -17.57
C CYS A 170 -16.55 10.94 -18.35
N HIS A 171 -15.39 11.51 -18.69
CA HIS A 171 -15.31 12.83 -19.33
C HIS A 171 -14.60 12.82 -20.69
N VAL A 172 -14.04 11.69 -21.12
CA VAL A 172 -13.50 11.56 -22.47
C VAL A 172 -14.62 11.75 -23.50
N ARG A 173 -14.33 12.49 -24.57
CA ARG A 173 -15.27 12.78 -25.66
C ARG A 173 -14.62 12.41 -26.97
N GLY A 174 -15.39 11.83 -27.88
CA GLY A 174 -14.93 11.40 -29.18
C GLY A 174 -14.37 9.97 -29.18
N HIS A 175 -14.59 9.28 -30.29
CA HIS A 175 -14.22 7.89 -30.46
C HIS A 175 -12.69 7.67 -30.42
N SER A 176 -11.94 8.48 -31.18
CA SER A 176 -10.47 8.39 -31.24
C SER A 176 -9.81 8.66 -29.89
N SER A 177 -10.27 9.68 -29.16
CA SER A 177 -9.77 10.00 -27.82
C SER A 177 -10.08 8.89 -26.81
N SER A 178 -11.25 8.24 -26.91
CA SER A 178 -11.62 7.11 -26.07
C SER A 178 -10.74 5.89 -26.34
N GLN A 179 -10.46 5.60 -27.61
CA GLN A 179 -9.53 4.54 -28.02
C GLN A 179 -8.11 4.78 -27.47
N ASN A 180 -7.59 6.00 -27.64
CA ASN A 180 -6.27 6.39 -27.15
C ASN A 180 -6.19 6.31 -25.61
N LEU A 181 -7.27 6.68 -24.91
CA LEU A 181 -7.37 6.54 -23.47
C LEU A 181 -7.32 5.06 -23.06
N ALA A 182 -8.09 4.20 -23.75
CA ALA A 182 -8.09 2.77 -23.49
C ALA A 182 -6.70 2.15 -23.68
N ASP A 183 -6.00 2.51 -24.76
CA ASP A 183 -4.62 2.07 -25.01
C ASP A 183 -3.65 2.53 -23.92
N ARG A 184 -3.78 3.79 -23.46
CA ARG A 184 -2.96 4.31 -22.37
C ARG A 184 -3.21 3.58 -21.06
N ILE A 185 -4.46 3.30 -20.73
CA ILE A 185 -4.81 2.55 -19.52
C ILE A 185 -4.27 1.11 -19.62
N TRP A 186 -4.38 0.47 -20.80
CA TRP A 186 -3.92 -0.91 -21.03
C TRP A 186 -2.40 -1.07 -20.96
N LYS A 187 -1.65 -0.12 -21.55
CA LYS A 187 -0.18 -0.10 -21.50
C LYS A 187 0.35 0.06 -20.08
N GLY A 188 -0.45 0.63 -19.18
CA GLY A 188 -0.05 0.91 -17.80
C GLY A 188 0.79 2.18 -17.68
N GLY A 189 1.05 2.58 -16.45
CA GLY A 189 1.86 3.75 -16.11
C GLY A 189 3.17 3.35 -15.42
N VAL A 190 4.19 4.18 -15.56
CA VAL A 190 5.45 4.05 -14.81
C VAL A 190 5.30 4.67 -13.43
N GLN A 191 5.86 4.02 -12.42
CA GLN A 191 5.90 4.57 -11.06
C GLN A 191 6.86 5.77 -11.00
N THR A 192 6.35 6.93 -10.64
CA THR A 192 7.15 8.17 -10.53
C THR A 192 7.80 8.30 -9.16
N ALA A 193 8.81 9.17 -9.04
CA ALA A 193 9.45 9.47 -7.75
C ALA A 193 8.43 9.98 -6.70
N LEU A 194 7.48 10.82 -7.13
CA LEU A 194 6.39 11.31 -6.28
C LEU A 194 5.49 10.16 -5.77
N MET A 195 5.20 9.17 -6.62
CA MET A 195 4.44 7.99 -6.20
C MET A 195 5.21 7.16 -5.17
N LYS A 196 6.53 7.01 -5.31
CA LYS A 196 7.37 6.31 -4.34
C LYS A 196 7.43 7.05 -3.00
N LYS A 197 7.61 8.38 -3.00
CA LYS A 197 7.54 9.22 -1.79
C LYS A 197 6.18 9.05 -1.10
N GLY A 198 5.09 9.09 -1.87
CA GLY A 198 3.75 8.86 -1.35
C GLY A 198 3.59 7.52 -0.65
N LEU A 199 4.06 6.43 -1.28
CA LEU A 199 4.01 5.08 -0.68
C LEU A 199 4.82 4.97 0.61
N ALA A 200 5.94 5.67 0.71
CA ALA A 200 6.78 5.68 1.90
C ALA A 200 6.14 6.45 3.07
N LEU A 201 5.46 7.56 2.78
CA LEU A 201 4.81 8.42 3.80
C LEU A 201 3.43 7.91 4.23
N GLU A 202 2.77 7.10 3.42
CA GLU A 202 1.41 6.63 3.68
C GLU A 202 1.22 5.95 5.05
N PRO A 203 2.11 5.05 5.53
CA PRO A 203 1.97 4.47 6.87
C PRO A 203 2.02 5.51 7.99
N VAL A 204 2.87 6.54 7.86
CA VAL A 204 3.00 7.64 8.83
C VAL A 204 1.71 8.46 8.85
N ALA A 205 1.19 8.83 7.68
CA ALA A 205 -0.07 9.55 7.54
C ALA A 205 -1.24 8.81 8.20
N ILE A 206 -1.32 7.49 8.01
CA ILE A 206 -2.37 6.64 8.60
C ILE A 206 -2.24 6.59 10.13
N GLN A 207 -1.02 6.52 10.66
CA GLN A 207 -0.77 6.52 12.10
C GLN A 207 -1.20 7.83 12.75
N GLU A 208 -0.81 8.96 12.16
CA GLU A 208 -1.19 10.28 12.65
C GLU A 208 -2.71 10.50 12.57
N TYR A 209 -3.32 10.14 11.44
CA TYR A 209 -4.77 10.18 11.27
C TYR A 209 -5.50 9.34 12.33
N SER A 210 -5.07 8.10 12.55
CA SER A 210 -5.75 7.17 13.47
C SER A 210 -5.69 7.68 14.90
N ARG A 211 -4.55 8.26 15.31
CA ARG A 211 -4.39 8.92 16.61
C ARG A 211 -5.25 10.18 16.72
N MET A 212 -5.26 11.02 15.69
CA MET A 212 -6.02 12.28 15.68
C MET A 212 -7.53 12.05 15.76
N LYS A 213 -8.04 11.08 15.00
CA LYS A 213 -9.47 10.76 14.94
C LYS A 213 -9.92 9.74 15.98
N ASN A 214 -8.97 9.13 16.69
CA ASN A 214 -9.22 8.05 17.64
C ASN A 214 -10.04 6.92 17.01
N VAL A 215 -9.52 6.36 15.92
CA VAL A 215 -10.20 5.35 15.07
C VAL A 215 -9.33 4.13 14.88
N ASN A 216 -9.96 2.98 14.60
CA ASN A 216 -9.21 1.78 14.23
C ASN A 216 -9.01 1.72 12.73
N TYR A 217 -7.87 1.21 12.28
CA TYR A 217 -7.53 1.04 10.88
C TYR A 217 -7.10 -0.40 10.58
N TRP A 218 -7.64 -0.96 9.51
CA TRP A 218 -7.20 -2.21 8.92
C TRP A 218 -6.82 -2.00 7.45
N PRO A 219 -5.70 -2.57 6.98
CA PRO A 219 -5.37 -2.59 5.57
C PRO A 219 -6.33 -3.54 4.84
N TRP A 220 -6.89 -3.11 3.72
CA TRP A 220 -7.74 -3.94 2.86
C TRP A 220 -7.35 -3.77 1.39
N LEU A 221 -7.16 -4.87 0.65
CA LEU A 221 -6.65 -4.80 -0.72
C LEU A 221 -7.47 -5.61 -1.71
N CYS A 222 -8.61 -5.09 -2.18
CA CYS A 222 -9.26 -5.68 -3.35
C CYS A 222 -8.91 -4.88 -4.61
N HIS A 223 -7.95 -5.41 -5.38
CA HIS A 223 -7.61 -5.09 -6.79
C HIS A 223 -7.42 -3.62 -7.21
N THR A 224 -7.63 -2.62 -6.36
CA THR A 224 -7.39 -1.19 -6.60
C THR A 224 -6.45 -0.64 -5.49
N PRO A 225 -5.77 0.52 -5.64
CA PRO A 225 -4.67 0.86 -4.71
C PRO A 225 -5.19 0.96 -3.28
N ARG A 226 -4.33 0.59 -2.32
CA ARG A 226 -4.56 0.47 -0.86
C ARG A 226 -5.86 1.11 -0.37
N TYR A 227 -6.84 0.27 -0.09
CA TYR A 227 -8.00 0.69 0.66
C TYR A 227 -7.70 0.47 2.14
N GLY A 228 -7.87 1.50 2.94
CA GLY A 228 -8.02 1.27 4.37
C GLY A 228 -9.48 1.10 4.69
N VAL A 229 -9.80 0.17 5.57
CA VAL A 229 -11.09 0.19 6.28
C VAL A 229 -10.83 0.81 7.63
N VAL A 230 -11.65 1.79 7.98
CA VAL A 230 -11.60 2.48 9.26
C VAL A 230 -12.90 2.24 10.02
N PHE A 231 -12.80 2.14 11.34
CA PHE A 231 -13.95 2.16 12.26
C PHE A 231 -13.96 3.48 13.03
N ASP A 232 -15.02 4.26 12.86
CA ASP A 232 -15.31 5.47 13.63
C ASP A 232 -16.55 5.25 14.52
N PRO A 233 -16.40 5.25 15.85
CA PRO A 233 -17.52 5.03 16.77
C PRO A 233 -18.58 6.14 16.73
N ASN A 234 -18.25 7.31 16.17
CA ASN A 234 -19.17 8.45 16.11
C ASN A 234 -20.05 8.46 14.85
N GLU A 235 -19.89 7.48 13.96
CA GLU A 235 -20.57 7.44 12.66
C GLU A 235 -21.53 6.26 12.56
N SER A 236 -22.58 6.41 11.76
CA SER A 236 -23.53 5.34 11.48
C SER A 236 -23.85 5.29 9.97
N PRO A 237 -23.37 4.27 9.23
CA PRO A 237 -22.63 3.10 9.70
C PRO A 237 -21.18 3.41 10.14
N PRO A 238 -20.62 2.69 11.12
CA PRO A 238 -19.33 3.04 11.74
C PRO A 238 -18.11 2.66 10.90
N PHE A 239 -18.28 1.80 9.89
CA PHE A 239 -17.20 1.44 8.98
C PHE A 239 -17.21 2.31 7.73
N GLY A 240 -16.03 2.80 7.36
CA GLY A 240 -15.79 3.56 6.15
C GLY A 240 -14.45 3.23 5.51
N LEU A 241 -14.17 3.89 4.39
CA LEU A 241 -12.88 3.80 3.72
C LEU A 241 -11.96 4.95 4.12
N ILE A 242 -10.67 4.81 3.82
CA ILE A 242 -9.76 5.95 3.76
C ILE A 242 -9.04 6.01 2.41
N GLU A 243 -8.75 7.22 1.94
CA GLU A 243 -7.93 7.49 0.76
C GLU A 243 -6.88 8.54 1.12
N VAL A 244 -5.62 8.13 1.17
CA VAL A 244 -4.49 8.97 1.59
C VAL A 244 -3.75 9.53 0.37
N LYS A 245 -3.46 10.83 0.39
CA LYS A 245 -2.60 11.52 -0.57
C LYS A 245 -1.47 12.25 0.17
N CYS A 246 -0.24 11.96 -0.20
CA CYS A 246 0.94 12.66 0.32
C CYS A 246 1.55 13.53 -0.79
N PRO A 247 1.08 14.78 -0.99
CA PRO A 247 1.63 15.70 -1.98
C PRO A 247 3.07 16.11 -1.63
N ASN A 248 3.82 16.59 -2.62
CA ASN A 248 5.11 17.26 -2.40
C ASN A 248 4.88 18.75 -2.21
N SER A 249 4.18 19.11 -1.14
CA SER A 249 3.81 20.48 -0.78
C SER A 249 4.07 20.66 0.71
N LYS A 250 4.46 21.88 1.11
CA LYS A 250 4.68 22.20 2.53
C LYS A 250 3.39 22.09 3.32
N SER A 251 2.32 22.70 2.80
CA SER A 251 0.99 22.67 3.39
C SER A 251 -0.06 22.17 2.40
N TYR A 252 -1.14 21.57 2.91
CA TYR A 252 -2.30 21.21 2.10
C TYR A 252 -2.96 22.45 1.46
N VAL A 253 -2.76 23.67 1.97
CA VAL A 253 -3.33 24.89 1.38
C VAL A 253 -2.84 25.13 -0.05
N ASP A 254 -1.63 24.65 -0.37
CA ASP A 254 -1.02 24.78 -1.70
C ASP A 254 -1.57 23.74 -2.70
N CYS A 255 -2.38 22.79 -2.23
CA CYS A 255 -2.91 21.74 -3.06
C CYS A 255 -4.03 22.24 -3.97
N LYS A 256 -3.72 22.39 -5.26
CA LYS A 256 -4.65 22.86 -6.31
C LYS A 256 -5.95 22.06 -6.44
N TYR A 257 -6.01 20.84 -5.90
CA TYR A 257 -7.22 20.01 -5.91
C TYR A 257 -8.18 20.32 -4.77
N LEU A 258 -7.78 21.15 -3.81
CA LEU A 258 -8.65 21.68 -2.76
C LEU A 258 -9.18 23.07 -3.13
N LYS A 259 -10.35 23.43 -2.60
CA LYS A 259 -10.97 24.76 -2.70
C LYS A 259 -11.58 25.16 -1.36
N MET A 260 -11.52 26.46 -1.04
CA MET A 260 -12.20 26.99 0.14
C MET A 260 -13.72 26.89 -0.06
N GLN A 261 -14.41 26.27 0.88
CA GLN A 261 -15.87 26.18 0.92
C GLN A 261 -16.34 26.36 2.36
N SER A 262 -17.12 27.41 2.60
CA SER A 262 -17.70 27.68 3.92
C SER A 262 -16.65 27.77 5.04
N GLY A 263 -15.51 28.41 4.76
CA GLY A 263 -14.41 28.57 5.72
C GLY A 263 -13.50 27.35 5.89
N THR A 264 -13.69 26.25 5.15
CA THR A 264 -12.82 25.07 5.20
C THR A 264 -12.35 24.67 3.80
N LEU A 265 -11.09 24.25 3.66
CA LEU A 265 -10.59 23.66 2.43
C LEU A 265 -11.19 22.26 2.20
N LYS A 266 -11.79 22.06 1.04
CA LYS A 266 -12.43 20.80 0.63
C LYS A 266 -12.00 20.38 -0.77
N LEU A 267 -11.95 19.08 -1.01
CA LEU A 267 -11.68 18.48 -2.31
C LEU A 267 -12.70 18.95 -3.35
N LYS A 268 -12.19 19.39 -4.50
CA LYS A 268 -13.02 19.82 -5.63
C LYS A 268 -13.80 18.63 -6.20
N PRO A 269 -15.15 18.70 -6.31
CA PRO A 269 -15.95 17.65 -6.95
C PRO A 269 -15.56 17.39 -8.42
N SER A 270 -14.98 18.39 -9.08
CA SER A 270 -14.48 18.30 -10.44
C SER A 270 -13.09 17.66 -10.56
N HIS A 271 -12.42 17.33 -9.46
CA HIS A 271 -11.06 16.77 -9.45
C HIS A 271 -11.06 15.24 -9.52
N SER A 272 -9.99 14.64 -10.06
CA SER A 272 -9.88 13.17 -10.26
C SER A 272 -10.00 12.38 -8.96
N TYR A 273 -9.44 12.90 -7.87
CA TYR A 273 -9.52 12.24 -6.56
C TYR A 273 -10.95 12.12 -6.03
N TYR A 274 -11.84 13.06 -6.33
CA TYR A 274 -13.24 12.96 -5.90
C TYR A 274 -13.93 11.79 -6.61
N TRP A 275 -13.75 11.68 -7.93
CA TRP A 275 -14.27 10.57 -8.73
C TRP A 275 -13.64 9.23 -8.36
N GLN A 276 -12.37 9.24 -7.95
CA GLN A 276 -11.71 8.07 -7.40
C GLN A 276 -12.43 7.60 -6.13
N VAL A 277 -12.62 8.48 -5.14
CA VAL A 277 -13.33 8.16 -3.89
C VAL A 277 -14.75 7.69 -4.16
N GLN A 278 -15.51 8.40 -5.01
CA GLN A 278 -16.87 7.98 -5.37
C GLN A 278 -16.90 6.61 -6.05
N GLY A 279 -15.90 6.30 -6.88
CA GLY A 279 -15.73 4.98 -7.46
C GLY A 279 -15.48 3.88 -6.43
N GLN A 280 -14.70 4.17 -5.39
CA GLN A 280 -14.42 3.23 -4.30
C GLN A 280 -15.67 2.92 -3.50
N LEU A 281 -16.42 3.96 -3.11
CA LEU A 281 -17.71 3.84 -2.42
C LEU A 281 -18.72 3.04 -3.27
N LEU A 282 -18.78 3.33 -4.58
CA LEU A 282 -19.62 2.58 -5.52
C LEU A 282 -19.25 1.09 -5.59
N LEU A 283 -17.97 0.75 -5.69
CA LEU A 283 -17.53 -0.65 -5.84
C LEU A 283 -17.67 -1.47 -4.55
N THR A 284 -17.49 -0.82 -3.39
CA THR A 284 -17.48 -1.50 -2.08
C THR A 284 -18.86 -1.53 -1.42
N GLY A 285 -19.74 -0.58 -1.73
CA GLY A 285 -21.01 -0.39 -1.03
C GLY A 285 -20.91 0.44 0.24
N MET A 286 -19.70 0.89 0.62
CA MET A 286 -19.50 1.77 1.77
C MET A 286 -20.19 3.12 1.57
N GLN A 287 -20.61 3.74 2.68
CA GLN A 287 -21.36 5.00 2.66
C GLN A 287 -20.46 6.24 2.68
N TRP A 288 -19.24 6.12 3.23
CA TRP A 288 -18.33 7.23 3.38
C TRP A 288 -16.86 6.80 3.32
N CYS A 289 -16.01 7.77 2.99
CA CYS A 289 -14.57 7.64 2.93
C CYS A 289 -13.93 8.90 3.49
N ASP A 290 -12.94 8.75 4.38
CA ASP A 290 -12.12 9.86 4.84
C ASP A 290 -10.96 10.09 3.85
N PHE A 291 -11.04 11.21 3.14
CA PHE A 291 -9.99 11.68 2.24
C PHE A 291 -8.94 12.46 3.04
N ILE A 292 -7.72 11.95 3.04
CA ILE A 292 -6.63 12.45 3.88
C ILE A 292 -5.55 13.05 2.98
N VAL A 293 -5.19 14.31 3.24
CA VAL A 293 -4.04 14.97 2.62
C VAL A 293 -2.97 15.15 3.69
N PHE A 294 -1.84 14.49 3.52
CA PHE A 294 -0.70 14.55 4.44
C PHE A 294 0.45 15.30 3.77
N ALA A 295 0.55 16.60 4.06
CA ALA A 295 1.63 17.46 3.60
C ALA A 295 2.81 17.42 4.60
N GLU A 296 3.85 18.21 4.37
CA GLU A 296 5.04 18.20 5.24
C GLU A 296 4.75 18.80 6.62
N ASP A 297 3.97 19.88 6.68
CA ASP A 297 3.71 20.63 7.91
C ASP A 297 2.31 20.37 8.50
N ASP A 298 1.37 19.86 7.70
CA ASP A 298 -0.03 19.73 8.12
C ASP A 298 -0.77 18.55 7.48
N ILE A 299 -1.91 18.24 8.10
CA ILE A 299 -2.82 17.18 7.69
C ILE A 299 -4.24 17.73 7.55
N LEU A 300 -4.89 17.40 6.44
CA LEU A 300 -6.31 17.63 6.21
C LEU A 300 -7.03 16.31 6.17
N VAL A 301 -8.15 16.22 6.89
CA VAL A 301 -9.07 15.08 6.84
C VAL A 301 -10.44 15.58 6.43
N GLN A 302 -10.97 15.06 5.32
CA GLN A 302 -12.31 15.36 4.84
C GLN A 302 -13.11 14.08 4.68
N ARG A 303 -14.22 13.96 5.42
CA ARG A 303 -15.23 12.92 5.18
C ARG A 303 -16.01 13.20 3.90
N ILE A 304 -16.06 12.22 3.01
CA ILE A 304 -16.79 12.25 1.74
C ILE A 304 -17.82 11.13 1.75
N TYR A 305 -19.08 11.50 1.60
CA TYR A 305 -20.19 10.56 1.48
C TYR A 305 -20.41 10.13 0.02
N ARG A 306 -21.04 8.97 -0.14
CA ARG A 306 -21.48 8.47 -1.44
C ARG A 306 -22.43 9.47 -2.10
N ASP A 307 -22.10 9.82 -3.34
CA ASP A 307 -22.90 10.69 -4.21
C ASP A 307 -23.59 9.81 -5.25
N ALA A 308 -24.92 9.65 -5.10
CA ALA A 308 -25.71 8.78 -5.98
C ALA A 308 -25.71 9.25 -7.44
N ALA A 309 -25.64 10.56 -7.69
CA ALA A 309 -25.61 11.11 -9.04
C ALA A 309 -24.27 10.79 -9.72
N VAL A 310 -23.15 11.00 -9.02
CA VAL A 310 -21.82 10.65 -9.54
C VAL A 310 -21.67 9.14 -9.72
N ALA A 311 -22.19 8.34 -8.78
CA ALA A 311 -22.25 6.90 -8.92
C ALA A 311 -22.99 6.46 -10.19
N GLY A 312 -24.16 7.05 -10.48
CA GLY A 312 -24.91 6.79 -11.71
C GLY A 312 -24.10 7.09 -12.98
N VAL A 313 -23.39 8.23 -13.01
CA VAL A 313 -22.52 8.59 -14.13
C VAL A 313 -21.35 7.62 -14.29
N ILE A 314 -20.72 7.20 -13.20
CA ILE A 314 -19.62 6.21 -13.24
C ILE A 314 -20.12 4.89 -13.80
N ARG A 315 -21.33 4.45 -13.43
CA ARG A 315 -21.94 3.23 -13.94
C ARG A 315 -22.21 3.32 -15.44
N GLU A 316 -22.97 4.31 -15.86
CA GLU A 316 -23.36 4.47 -17.27
C GLU A 316 -22.14 4.60 -18.19
N LYS A 317 -21.25 5.55 -17.89
CA LYS A 317 -20.11 5.86 -18.75
C LYS A 317 -18.97 4.87 -18.59
N GLY A 318 -18.77 4.33 -17.39
CA GLY A 318 -17.78 3.29 -17.12
C GLY A 318 -18.09 2.01 -17.88
N ASP A 319 -19.36 1.57 -17.86
CA ASP A 319 -19.79 0.39 -18.60
C ASP A 319 -19.66 0.62 -20.11
N TYR A 320 -20.19 1.74 -20.63
CA TYR A 320 -20.04 2.08 -22.05
C TYR A 320 -18.56 2.08 -22.48
N PHE A 321 -17.69 2.73 -21.72
CA PHE A 321 -16.27 2.78 -22.05
C PHE A 321 -15.63 1.38 -22.01
N PHE A 322 -15.98 0.58 -21.00
CA PHE A 322 -15.46 -0.77 -20.86
C PHE A 322 -15.82 -1.62 -22.06
N PHE A 323 -17.10 -1.72 -22.40
CA PHE A 323 -17.56 -2.60 -23.48
C PHE A 323 -17.09 -2.14 -24.86
N HIS A 324 -17.15 -0.83 -25.16
CA HIS A 324 -16.85 -0.32 -26.50
C HIS A 324 -15.35 -0.12 -26.79
N PHE A 325 -14.52 0.17 -25.78
CA PHE A 325 -13.11 0.56 -26.01
C PHE A 325 -12.09 -0.29 -25.27
N TYR A 326 -12.47 -0.94 -24.17
CA TYR A 326 -11.52 -1.62 -23.28
C TYR A 326 -11.59 -3.15 -23.36
N LEU A 327 -12.79 -3.71 -23.49
CA LEU A 327 -13.02 -5.14 -23.69
C LEU A 327 -12.46 -5.57 -25.05
N GLY A 328 -11.71 -6.67 -25.08
CA GLY A 328 -11.00 -7.14 -26.27
C GLY A 328 -9.59 -6.58 -26.46
N LYS A 329 -9.11 -5.69 -25.57
CA LYS A 329 -7.70 -5.28 -25.56
C LYS A 329 -6.79 -6.46 -25.19
N LYS A 330 -5.62 -6.54 -25.84
CA LYS A 330 -4.59 -7.59 -25.67
C LYS A 330 -3.23 -6.98 -25.39
#